data_AF-A0A4U3A314-F1
#
_entry.id   AF-A0A4U3A314-F1
#
_cell.length_a   1.000
_cell.length_b   1.000
_cell.length_c   1.000
_cell.angle_alpha   90.00
_cell.angle_beta   90.00
_cell.angle_gamma   90.00
#
_symmetry.space_group_name_H-M   'P 1'
#
loop_
_entity.id
_entity.type
_entity.pdbx_description
1 polymer ?
#
loop_
_entity_poly.entity_id
_entity_poly.type
_entity_poly.pdbx_seq_one_letter_code
_entity_poly.pdbx_strand_id
1 'polypeptide(L)' 'MSNTQTLRGLTTVSFWTDNLAAAKKWYADLLGSEPYFERPGYAEFRIGDYQHELGLIDSHY' A
#
# COMPACT_ATOMS: atom_id res chain seq x y z
N MET A 1 -36.94 -0.52 6.86
CA MET A 1 -35.82 0.42 6.91
C MET A 1 -34.77 -0.05 5.92
N SER A 2 -34.46 0.71 4.87
CA SER A 2 -33.37 0.36 3.97
C SER A 2 -32.05 0.60 4.72
N ASN A 3 -31.31 -0.46 5.01
CA ASN A 3 -29.97 -0.36 5.57
C ASN A 3 -29.04 0.14 4.47
N THR A 4 -28.96 1.45 4.27
CA THR A 4 -28.00 2.02 3.32
C THR A 4 -26.61 1.90 3.92
N GLN A 5 -25.87 0.87 3.52
CA GLN A 5 -24.46 0.74 3.85
C GLN A 5 -23.68 1.82 3.12
N THR A 6 -23.18 2.79 3.89
CA THR A 6 -22.31 3.87 3.38
C THR A 6 -20.86 3.43 3.52
N LEU A 7 -20.10 3.46 2.43
CA LEU A 7 -18.66 3.19 2.45
C LEU A 7 -17.93 4.26 3.29
N ARG A 8 -16.95 3.83 4.08
CA ARG A 8 -16.27 4.69 5.07
C ARG A 8 -14.89 5.20 4.63
N GLY A 9 -14.50 4.91 3.39
CA GLY A 9 -13.18 5.20 2.85
C GLY A 9 -12.47 3.94 2.36
N LEU A 10 -11.22 4.10 1.96
CA LEU A 10 -10.35 3.01 1.52
C LEU A 10 -9.55 2.48 2.72
N THR A 11 -9.45 1.15 2.83
CA THR A 11 -8.51 0.52 3.77
C THR A 11 -7.14 0.41 3.14
N THR A 12 -7.08 -0.14 1.92
CA THR A 12 -5.86 -0.50 1.21
C THR A 12 -5.96 -0.08 -0.25
N VAL A 13 -4.88 0.47 -0.80
CA VAL A 13 -4.71 0.68 -2.24
C VAL A 13 -3.43 -0.02 -2.66
N SER A 14 -3.50 -0.83 -3.71
CA SER A 14 -2.35 -1.55 -4.23
C SER A 14 -2.02 -1.14 -5.65
N PHE A 15 -0.74 -0.84 -5.89
CA PHE A 15 -0.21 -0.59 -7.23
C PHE A 15 0.67 -1.73 -7.68
N TRP A 16 0.53 -2.10 -8.95
CA TRP A 16 1.43 -3.02 -9.63
C TRP A 16 2.65 -2.25 -10.14
N THR A 17 3.82 -2.86 -10.04
CA THR A 17 5.07 -2.25 -10.45
C THR A 17 5.96 -3.27 -11.15
N ASP A 18 6.61 -2.82 -12.23
CA ASP A 18 7.59 -3.63 -12.98
C ASP A 18 8.95 -3.71 -12.27
N ASN A 19 9.16 -2.90 -11.22
CA ASN A 19 10.37 -2.94 -10.40
C ASN A 19 10.03 -2.62 -8.94
N LEU A 20 9.68 -3.67 -8.19
CA LEU A 20 9.30 -3.56 -6.79
C LEU A 20 10.41 -2.95 -5.92
N ALA A 21 11.68 -3.26 -6.17
CA ALA A 21 12.79 -2.72 -5.39
C ALA A 21 12.92 -1.19 -5.57
N ALA A 22 12.80 -0.70 -6.80
CA ALA A 22 12.85 0.73 -7.09
C ALA A 22 11.62 1.46 -6.53
N ALA A 23 10.42 0.86 -6.66
CA ALA A 23 9.19 1.44 -6.13
C ALA A 23 9.24 1.57 -4.60
N LYS A 24 9.68 0.51 -3.90
CA LYS A 24 9.89 0.54 -2.45
C LYS A 24 10.80 1.69 -2.04
N LYS A 25 11.98 1.80 -2.67
CA LYS A 25 12.94 2.87 -2.34
C LYS A 25 12.31 4.25 -2.54
N TRP A 26 11.63 4.45 -3.66
CA TRP A 26 11.01 5.73 -3.97
C TRP A 26 9.92 6.11 -2.95
N TYR A 27 9.05 5.16 -2.61
CA TYR A 27 8.01 5.39 -1.61
C TYR A 27 8.58 5.57 -0.20
N ALA A 28 9.65 4.86 0.16
CA ALA A 28 10.30 5.05 1.45
C ALA A 28 10.92 6.46 1.57
N ASP A 29 11.58 6.93 0.52
CA ASP A 29 12.12 8.30 0.45
C ASP A 29 10.99 9.35 0.51
N LEU A 30 9.86 9.11 -0.18
CA LEU A 30 8.70 10.02 -0.19
C LEU A 30 7.97 10.07 1.16
N LEU A 31 7.73 8.91 1.77
CA LEU A 31 6.93 8.78 2.99
C LEU A 31 7.76 9.00 4.26
N GLY A 32 9.08 8.94 4.16
CA GLY A 32 10.00 9.05 5.30
C GLY A 32 9.97 7.83 6.22
N SER A 33 9.50 6.69 5.74
CA SER A 33 9.40 5.44 6.48
C SER A 33 9.63 4.23 5.58
N GLU A 34 10.20 3.16 6.13
CA GLU A 34 10.34 1.89 5.43
C GLU A 34 8.99 1.15 5.36
N PRO A 35 8.83 0.18 4.43
CA PRO A 35 7.65 -0.68 4.42
C PRO A 35 7.40 -1.31 5.79
N TYR A 36 6.14 -1.29 6.23
CA TYR A 36 5.71 -1.97 7.46
C TYR A 36 5.78 -3.50 7.33
N PHE A 37 5.52 -4.01 6.12
CA PHE A 37 5.48 -5.43 5.84
C PHE A 37 6.02 -5.75 4.45
N GLU A 38 6.78 -6.84 4.36
CA GLU A 38 7.41 -7.28 3.12
C GLU A 38 7.38 -8.81 2.97
N ARG A 39 7.16 -9.25 1.73
CA ARG A 39 7.29 -10.65 1.27
C ARG A 39 7.84 -10.65 -0.16
N PRO A 40 8.33 -11.79 -0.68
CA PRO A 40 8.61 -11.90 -2.10
C PRO A 40 7.40 -11.43 -2.94
N GLY A 41 7.63 -10.51 -3.87
CA GLY A 41 6.59 -9.93 -4.74
C GLY A 41 5.67 -8.88 -4.10
N TYR A 42 5.82 -8.55 -2.81
CA TYR A 42 4.93 -7.62 -2.11
C TYR A 42 5.62 -6.77 -1.05
N ALA A 43 5.32 -5.47 -1.03
CA ALA A 43 5.67 -4.57 0.06
C ALA A 43 4.50 -3.67 0.43
N GLU A 44 4.35 -3.32 1.70
CA GLU A 44 3.23 -2.52 2.19
C GLU A 44 3.70 -1.43 3.14
N PHE A 45 3.19 -0.23 2.92
CA PHE A 45 3.38 0.92 3.81
C PHE A 45 2.10 1.19 4.59
N ARG A 46 2.26 1.80 5.77
CA ARG A 46 1.17 2.40 6.53
C ARG A 46 1.34 3.89 6.59
N ILE A 47 0.28 4.61 6.22
CA ILE A 47 0.33 6.06 6.00
C ILE A 47 -0.73 6.77 6.85
N GLY A 48 -0.32 7.87 7.47
CA GLY A 48 -1.18 8.76 8.23
C GLY A 48 -1.72 8.16 9.54
N ASP A 49 -2.57 8.93 10.22
CA ASP A 49 -3.07 8.61 11.56
C ASP A 49 -3.93 7.34 11.60
N TYR A 50 -4.59 7.04 10.50
CA TYR A 50 -5.43 5.85 10.35
C TYR A 50 -4.67 4.62 9.82
N GLN A 51 -3.36 4.76 9.57
CA GLN A 51 -2.51 3.67 9.11
C GLN A 51 -3.06 3.01 7.84
N HIS A 52 -3.55 3.82 6.90
CA HIS A 52 -4.05 3.31 5.61
C HIS A 52 -2.94 2.60 4.86
N GLU A 53 -3.30 1.52 4.18
CA GLU A 53 -2.33 0.63 3.56
C GLU A 53 -2.07 1.02 2.11
N LEU A 54 -0.79 1.14 1.77
CA LEU A 54 -0.31 1.28 0.41
C LEU A 54 0.50 0.04 0.05
N GLY A 55 -0.07 -0.83 -0.77
CA GLY A 55 0.57 -2.03 -1.28
C GLY A 55 1.31 -1.80 -2.59
N LEU A 56 2.48 -2.40 -2.74
CA LEU A 56 3.24 -2.49 -3.97
C LEU A 56 3.38 -3.96 -4.33
N ILE A 57 2.93 -4.33 -5.53
CA ILE A 57 2.94 -5.70 -6.03
C ILE A 57 3.85 -5.78 -7.25
N ASP A 58 4.77 -6.74 -7.26
CA ASP A 58 5.58 -7.05 -8.43
C ASP A 58 4.69 -7.62 -9.54
N SER A 59 4.69 -6.99 -10.73
CA SER A 59 3.89 -7.43 -11.88
C SER A 59 4.31 -8.78 -12.46
N HIS A 60 5.48 -9.28 -12.06
CA HIS A 60 6.03 -10.56 -12.51
C HIS A 60 5.83 -11.72 -11.54
N TYR A 61 5.17 -11.49 -10.40
CA TYR A 61 4.98 -12.49 -9.35
C TYR A 61 3.87 -13.52 -9.65
#